data_AF-A0AAV9P6S9-F1
#
_entry.id   AF-A0AAV9P6S9-F1
#
_cell.length_a   1.000
_cell.length_b   1.000
_cell.length_c   1.000
_cell.angle_alpha   90.00
_cell.angle_beta   90.00
_cell.angle_gamma   90.00
#
_symmetry.space_group_name_H-M   'P 1'
#
loop_
_entity.id
_entity.type
_entity.pdbx_description
1 polymer ?
#
loop_
_entity_poly.entity_id
_entity_poly.type
_entity_poly.pdbx_seq_one_letter_code
_entity_poly.pdbx_strand_id
1 'polypeptide(L)'
;MPRTNLETWKTKLPTDLWNHLARARGAHLNSMEVFPLFAAAMVAGNVAQLPARDMNSMALSFFAARTLYMGLYLAVKSDTLAYARTGVYAWSISIPIMGLWKAGQVLARD
;
A
#
# COMPACT_ATOMS: atom_id res chain seq x y z
N MET A 1 -22.79 10.90 -2.08
CA MET A 1 -21.87 10.85 -0.92
C MET A 1 -20.52 11.43 -1.35
N PRO A 2 -19.78 12.17 -0.51
CA PRO A 2 -18.54 12.85 -0.91
C PRO A 2 -17.51 11.95 -1.61
N ARG A 3 -17.51 10.65 -1.27
CA ARG A 3 -16.60 9.64 -1.81
C ARG A 3 -16.89 9.21 -3.25
N THR A 4 -18.08 9.48 -3.79
CA THR A 4 -18.48 9.08 -5.17
C THR A 4 -18.59 10.27 -6.12
N ASN A 5 -18.22 11.47 -5.68
CA ASN A 5 -18.34 12.69 -6.47
C ASN A 5 -17.60 12.61 -7.81
N LEU A 6 -16.49 11.87 -7.92
CA LEU A 6 -15.74 11.75 -9.18
C LEU A 6 -16.59 11.22 -10.35
N GLU A 7 -17.58 10.36 -10.08
CA GLU A 7 -18.46 9.83 -11.12
C GLU A 7 -19.35 10.91 -11.73
N THR A 8 -19.75 11.92 -10.94
CA THR A 8 -20.63 13.00 -11.41
C THR A 8 -19.91 13.97 -12.35
N TRP A 9 -18.57 13.90 -12.41
CA TRP A 9 -17.73 14.73 -13.28
C TRP A 9 -17.29 14.01 -14.57
N LYS A 10 -17.68 12.75 -14.78
CA LYS A 10 -17.24 11.95 -15.93
C LYS A 10 -17.54 12.58 -17.29
N THR A 11 -18.70 13.22 -17.42
CA THR A 11 -19.12 13.91 -18.65
C THR A 11 -18.70 15.38 -18.69
N LYS A 12 -18.16 15.91 -17.59
CA LYS A 12 -17.82 17.34 -17.41
C LYS A 12 -16.32 17.63 -17.57
N LEU A 13 -15.47 16.62 -17.42
CA LEU A 13 -14.02 16.75 -17.51
C LEU A 13 -13.49 16.20 -18.83
N PRO A 14 -12.34 16.70 -19.33
CA PRO A 14 -11.59 16.04 -20.38
C PRO A 14 -11.33 14.58 -20.02
N THR A 15 -11.48 13.68 -20.98
CA THR A 15 -11.37 12.22 -20.77
C THR A 15 -10.06 11.82 -20.11
N ASP A 16 -8.94 12.42 -20.52
CA ASP A 16 -7.62 12.12 -19.94
C ASP A 16 -7.50 12.53 -18.48
N LEU A 17 -8.05 13.71 -18.13
CA LEU A 17 -8.09 14.20 -16.76
C LEU A 17 -8.96 13.29 -15.89
N TRP A 18 -10.15 12.93 -16.36
CA TRP A 18 -11.03 12.02 -15.63
C TRP A 18 -10.36 10.65 -15.40
N ASN A 19 -9.74 10.09 -16.44
CA ASN A 19 -9.00 8.82 -16.35
C ASN A 19 -7.84 8.89 -15.34
N HIS A 20 -7.11 10.01 -15.32
CA HIS A 20 -6.03 10.23 -14.35
C HIS A 20 -6.56 10.25 -12.91
N LEU A 21 -7.64 11.02 -12.65
CA LEU A 21 -8.28 11.09 -11.34
C LEU A 21 -8.88 9.75 -10.91
N ALA A 22 -9.47 8.99 -11.83
CA ALA A 22 -10.01 7.66 -11.57
C ALA A 22 -8.90 6.70 -11.13
N ARG A 23 -7.73 6.73 -11.79
CA ARG A 23 -6.55 5.95 -11.36
C ARG A 23 -6.04 6.39 -9.98
N ALA A 24 -5.96 7.69 -9.72
CA ALA A 24 -5.54 8.21 -8.42
C ALA A 24 -6.47 7.76 -7.29
N ARG A 25 -7.78 7.79 -7.52
CA ARG A 25 -8.78 7.27 -6.58
C ARG A 25 -8.62 5.76 -6.35
N GLY A 26 -8.40 4.99 -7.43
CA GLY A 26 -8.12 3.55 -7.32
C GLY A 26 -6.87 3.25 -6.48
N ALA A 27 -5.78 3.98 -6.71
CA ALA A 27 -4.54 3.85 -5.92
C ALA A 27 -4.74 4.22 -4.44
N HIS A 28 -5.54 5.25 -4.15
CA HIS A 28 -5.89 5.62 -2.78
C HIS A 28 -6.69 4.51 -2.08
N LEU A 29 -7.74 3.99 -2.72
CA LEU A 29 -8.56 2.91 -2.16
C LEU A 29 -7.72 1.64 -1.89
N ASN A 30 -6.86 1.26 -2.84
CA ASN A 30 -5.94 0.14 -2.63
C ASN A 30 -5.00 0.37 -1.42
N SER A 31 -4.56 1.60 -1.21
CA SER A 31 -3.73 1.93 -0.03
C SER A 31 -4.51 1.82 1.27
N MET A 32 -5.81 2.13 1.27
CA MET A 32 -6.70 1.94 2.41
C MET A 32 -7.00 0.48 2.72
N GLU A 33 -6.98 -0.40 1.71
CA GLU A 33 -7.14 -1.84 1.90
C GLU A 33 -5.89 -2.49 2.53
N VAL A 34 -4.70 -2.00 2.17
CA VAL A 34 -3.43 -2.55 2.67
C VAL A 34 -3.03 -1.96 4.03
N PHE A 35 -3.41 -0.72 4.33
CA PHE A 35 -3.00 -0.02 5.55
C PHE A 35 -3.34 -0.77 6.86
N PRO A 36 -4.53 -1.37 7.04
CA PRO A 36 -4.86 -2.11 8.27
C PRO A 36 -3.90 -3.26 8.55
N LEU A 37 -3.44 -3.98 7.52
CA LEU A 37 -2.47 -5.07 7.67
C LEU A 37 -1.12 -4.53 8.17
N PHE A 38 -0.67 -3.40 7.63
CA PHE A 38 0.54 -2.72 8.10
C PHE A 38 0.40 -2.22 9.54
N ALA A 39 -0.71 -1.57 9.87
CA ALA A 39 -0.96 -1.08 11.22
C ALA A 39 -0.98 -2.23 12.24
N ALA A 40 -1.63 -3.35 11.91
CA ALA A 40 -1.64 -4.55 12.75
C ALA A 40 -0.23 -5.12 12.97
N ALA A 41 0.59 -5.19 11.92
CA ALA A 41 1.98 -5.63 12.04
C ALA A 41 2.81 -4.72 12.95
N MET A 42 2.61 -3.40 12.86
CA MET A 42 3.33 -2.44 13.72
C MET A 42 2.89 -2.55 15.17
N VAL A 43 1.59 -2.71 15.43
CA VAL A 43 1.08 -2.93 16.80
C VAL A 43 1.62 -4.24 17.36
N ALA A 44 1.50 -5.35 16.63
CA ALA A 44 1.99 -6.66 17.06
C ALA A 44 3.51 -6.65 17.32
N GLY A 45 4.28 -6.00 16.46
CA GLY A 45 5.73 -5.87 16.64
C GLY A 45 6.12 -5.07 17.88
N ASN A 46 5.36 -4.01 18.23
CA ASN A 46 5.58 -3.28 19.48
C ASN A 46 5.19 -4.11 20.71
N VAL A 47 4.08 -4.85 20.65
CA VAL A 47 3.64 -5.75 21.73
C VAL A 47 4.68 -6.85 21.97
N ALA A 48 5.22 -7.43 20.90
CA ALA A 48 6.29 -8.44 20.95
C ALA A 48 7.68 -7.85 21.23
N GLN A 49 7.78 -6.54 21.50
CA GLN A 49 9.03 -5.83 21.78
C GLN A 49 10.14 -6.09 20.74
N LEU A 50 9.77 -6.16 19.46
CA LEU A 50 10.76 -6.31 18.39
C LEU A 50 11.75 -5.13 18.41
N PRO A 51 13.02 -5.35 18.02
CA PRO A 51 14.02 -4.30 18.01
C PRO A 51 13.55 -3.07 17.19
N ALA A 52 13.71 -1.87 17.75
CA ALA A 52 13.27 -0.64 17.11
C ALA A 52 13.89 -0.44 15.70
N ARG A 53 15.13 -0.89 15.50
CA ARG A 53 15.80 -0.88 14.19
C ARG A 53 15.04 -1.70 13.15
N ASP A 54 14.55 -2.88 13.52
CA ASP A 54 13.78 -3.76 12.63
C ASP A 54 12.42 -3.13 12.32
N MET A 55 11.75 -2.59 13.34
CA MET A 55 10.47 -1.90 13.21
C MET A 55 10.56 -0.71 12.24
N ASN A 56 11.57 0.15 12.44
CA ASN A 56 11.80 1.32 11.59
C ASN A 56 12.17 0.92 10.16
N SER A 57 12.97 -0.13 9.99
CA SER A 57 13.35 -0.63 8.65
C SER A 57 12.13 -1.20 7.90
N MET A 58 11.25 -1.94 8.60
CA MET A 58 10.00 -2.43 8.02
C MET A 58 9.07 -1.29 7.64
N ALA A 59 8.88 -0.30 8.51
CA ALA A 59 8.05 0.87 8.22
C ALA A 59 8.57 1.66 7.01
N LEU A 60 9.87 1.95 6.97
CA LEU A 60 10.48 2.65 5.85
C LEU A 60 10.34 1.87 4.54
N SER A 61 10.61 0.56 4.56
CA SER A 61 10.49 -0.30 3.39
C SER A 61 9.05 -0.35 2.87
N PHE A 62 8.08 -0.42 3.78
CA PHE A 62 6.66 -0.39 3.42
C PHE A 62 6.28 0.94 2.75
N PHE A 63 6.61 2.08 3.35
CA PHE A 63 6.30 3.39 2.77
C PHE A 63 7.00 3.64 1.44
N ALA A 64 8.25 3.19 1.29
CA ALA A 64 8.98 3.25 0.02
C ALA A 64 8.27 2.42 -1.06
N ALA A 65 7.91 1.16 -0.75
CA ALA A 65 7.19 0.29 -1.68
C ALA A 65 5.81 0.87 -2.05
N ARG A 66 5.08 1.46 -1.10
CA ARG A 66 3.78 2.11 -1.37
C ARG A 66 3.91 3.35 -2.25
N THR A 67 4.93 4.16 -2.01
CA THR A 67 5.21 5.35 -2.84
C THR A 67 5.57 4.95 -4.27
N LEU A 68 6.41 3.93 -4.43
CA LEU A 68 6.75 3.37 -5.74
C LEU A 68 5.52 2.78 -6.44
N TYR A 69 4.69 2.01 -5.72
CA TYR A 69 3.44 1.45 -6.26
C TYR A 69 2.51 2.55 -6.76
N MET A 70 2.32 3.62 -5.98
CA MET A 70 1.48 4.76 -6.37
C MET A 70 2.02 5.45 -7.63
N GLY A 71 3.33 5.70 -7.70
CA GLY A 71 3.97 6.28 -8.89
C GLY A 71 3.75 5.43 -10.14
N LEU A 72 3.98 4.12 -10.04
CA LEU A 72 3.73 3.18 -11.14
C LEU A 72 2.25 3.16 -11.55
N TYR A 73 1.33 3.17 -10.59
CA TYR A 73 -0.12 3.16 -10.84
C TYR A 73 -0.59 4.39 -11.61
N LEU A 74 -0.06 5.57 -11.27
CA LEU A 74 -0.41 6.83 -11.92
C LEU A 74 0.18 6.94 -13.32
N ALA A 75 1.36 6.36 -13.55
CA ALA A 75 2.13 6.42 -14.80
C ALA A 75 1.70 5.39 -15.88
N VAL A 76 0.78 4.46 -15.59
CA VAL A 76 0.44 3.35 -16.50
C VAL A 76 -0.08 3.85 -17.85
N LYS A 77 0.74 3.65 -18.89
CA LYS A 77 0.37 3.63 -20.32
C LYS A 77 0.92 2.41 -21.07
N SER A 78 1.60 1.48 -20.37
CA SER A 78 2.32 0.34 -20.96
C SER A 78 2.13 -0.95 -20.16
N ASP A 79 2.08 -2.10 -20.83
CA ASP A 79 1.92 -3.43 -20.24
C ASP A 79 3.08 -3.83 -19.31
N THR A 80 4.31 -3.38 -19.61
CA THR A 80 5.48 -3.63 -18.74
C THR A 80 5.36 -2.96 -17.38
N LEU A 81 4.75 -1.76 -17.32
CA LEU A 81 4.46 -1.08 -16.06
C LEU A 81 3.40 -1.81 -15.24
N ALA A 82 2.49 -2.53 -15.88
CA ALA A 82 1.46 -3.32 -15.19
C ALA A 82 2.07 -4.49 -14.40
N TYR A 83 3.04 -5.21 -14.98
CA TYR A 83 3.78 -6.27 -14.29
C TYR A 83 4.62 -5.73 -13.12
N ALA A 84 5.34 -4.62 -13.34
CA ALA A 84 6.13 -3.97 -12.29
C ALA A 84 5.25 -3.56 -11.10
N ARG A 85 4.07 -2.98 -11.37
CA ARG A 85 3.09 -2.63 -10.34
C ARG A 85 2.66 -3.84 -9.50
N THR A 86 2.39 -4.99 -10.13
CA THR A 86 2.03 -6.22 -9.42
C THR A 86 3.17 -6.74 -8.55
N GLY A 87 4.40 -6.69 -9.04
CA GLY A 87 5.59 -7.06 -8.26
C GLY A 87 5.78 -6.17 -7.03
N VAL A 88 5.70 -4.85 -7.20
CA VAL A 88 5.82 -3.89 -6.08
C VAL A 88 4.66 -4.05 -5.09
N TYR A 89 3.45 -4.37 -5.56
CA TYR A 89 2.33 -4.69 -4.69
C TYR A 89 2.60 -5.90 -3.80
N ALA A 90 3.00 -7.02 -4.40
CA ALA A 90 3.32 -8.24 -3.67
C ALA A 90 4.45 -8.03 -2.65
N TRP A 91 5.49 -7.27 -3.03
CA TRP A 91 6.55 -6.87 -2.10
C TRP A 91 6.03 -5.99 -0.96
N SER A 92 5.16 -5.02 -1.24
CA SER A 92 4.61 -4.15 -0.20
C SER A 92 3.80 -4.92 0.86
N ILE A 93 3.11 -6.00 0.45
CA ILE A 93 2.28 -6.82 1.35
C ILE A 93 3.13 -7.84 2.12
N SER A 94 4.23 -8.33 1.54
CA SER A 94 5.09 -9.29 2.25
C SER A 94 5.73 -8.69 3.50
N ILE A 95 6.02 -7.38 3.51
CA ILE A 95 6.62 -6.68 4.65
C ILE A 95 5.79 -6.83 5.94
N PRO A 96 4.52 -6.40 6.00
CA PRO A 96 3.72 -6.55 7.21
C PRO A 96 3.40 -8.01 7.56
N ILE A 97 3.29 -8.91 6.57
CA ILE A 97 3.14 -10.36 6.82
C ILE A 97 4.38 -10.89 7.56
N MET A 98 5.58 -10.53 7.11
CA MET A 98 6.82 -10.91 7.79
C MET A 98 6.92 -10.27 9.19
N GLY A 99 6.45 -9.04 9.36
CA GLY A 99 6.36 -8.38 10.66
C GLY A 99 5.48 -9.15 11.65
N LEU A 100 4.28 -9.55 11.23
CA LEU A 100 3.37 -10.39 12.02
C LEU A 100 3.98 -11.75 12.36
N TRP A 101 4.63 -12.39 11.38
CA TRP A 101 5.31 -13.67 11.58
C TRP A 101 6.42 -13.55 12.64
N LYS A 102 7.28 -12.55 12.53
CA LYS A 102 8.36 -12.29 13.50
C LYS A 102 7.80 -12.03 14.90
N ALA A 103 6.76 -11.21 15.01
CA ALA A 103 6.11 -10.93 16.29
C ALA A 103 5.55 -12.21 16.92
N GLY A 104 4.86 -13.04 16.14
CA GLY A 104 4.33 -14.33 16.61
C GLY A 104 5.41 -15.32 17.05
N GLN A 105 6.55 -15.35 16.36
CA GLN A 105 7.69 -16.20 16.75
C GLN A 105 8.29 -15.81 18.11
N VAL A 106 8.32 -14.51 18.43
CA VAL A 106 8.82 -14.04 19.74
C VAL A 106 7.82 -14.39 20.83
N LEU A 107 6.54 -14.03 20.65
CA LEU A 107 5.49 -14.27 21.64
C LEU A 107 5.22 -15.76 21.92
N ALA A 108 5.51 -16.65 20.97
CA ALA A 108 5.34 -18.09 21.18
C ALA A 108 6.51 -18.74 21.94
N ARG A 109 7.60 -18.01 22.18
CA ARG A 109 8.78 -18.50 22.92
C ARG A 109 8.76 -18.07 24.39
N ASP A 110 7.89 -17.13 24.75
CA ASP A 110 7.62 -16.66 26.12
C ASP A 110 6.52 -17.53 26.78
#